data_AF-A0A265QB10-F1
#
_entry.id   AF-A0A265QB10-F1
#
_cell.length_a   1.000
_cell.length_b   1.000
_cell.length_c   1.000
_cell.angle_alpha   90.00
_cell.angle_beta   90.00
_cell.angle_gamma   90.00
#
_symmetry.space_group_name_H-M   'P 1'
#
loop_
_entity.id
_entity.type
_entity.pdbx_description
1 polymer ?
#
loop_
_entity_poly.entity_id
_entity_poly.type
_entity_poly.pdbx_seq_one_letter_code
_entity_poly.pdbx_strand_id
1 'polypeptide(L)'
;EESVHVRGTVTDNIGLAKLEINDKEILVDESNSFHERLMLDQGENTITVKATDGAGNVTTVVRTVLVELESPTITNIQPSEDIELGAGDVLRVSFNAPTGGQGYFRIMVPFGLQSNEIGIPMTEEDGLYTGTWTVPEETGAENLLIEVVYRNEYGYEITQMAEGKVKIIAGEGPVDPEPARITNLQPTENTELRSDETLEISFNAPSGGKAYYRIMLPFGPSANRLGNEMTEVEPGLYKATYRAHEGVVASNLQIEVIFTGEDGATLTEVAKGKITLVGDIEDLPVSAVIIGDEAFDTDYLNNNPRAQAKLVEWYNSNNPVYIKLNNNTFITEDGEKVSVDVLPELLQYFDTTGIKLYAK
;
A
#
# COMPACT_ATOMS: atom_id res chain seq x y z
N GLU A 1 43.43 -17.14 22.81
CA GLU A 1 43.40 -16.81 24.24
C GLU A 1 42.40 -15.68 24.46
N GLU A 2 41.40 -15.93 25.30
CA GLU A 2 40.49 -14.88 25.78
C GLU A 2 40.86 -14.46 27.19
N SER A 3 40.39 -13.27 27.60
CA SER A 3 40.63 -12.79 28.96
C SER A 3 39.38 -12.18 29.56
N VAL A 4 39.15 -12.46 30.84
CA VAL A 4 38.06 -11.85 31.61
C VAL A 4 38.61 -10.91 32.67
N HIS A 5 37.81 -9.90 33.01
CA HIS A 5 38.09 -9.01 34.12
C HIS A 5 37.21 -9.39 35.31
N VAL A 6 37.84 -9.91 36.36
CA VAL A 6 37.17 -10.16 37.63
C VAL A 6 37.18 -8.86 38.41
N ARG A 7 36.00 -8.33 38.72
CA ARG A 7 35.81 -7.11 39.49
C ARG A 7 34.83 -7.36 40.61
N GLY A 8 35.05 -6.72 41.74
CA GLY A 8 34.12 -6.80 42.86
C GLY A 8 34.53 -5.87 43.99
N THR A 9 33.73 -5.91 45.04
CA THR A 9 34.04 -5.26 46.31
C THR A 9 34.19 -6.32 47.39
N VAL A 10 35.00 -6.02 48.39
CA VAL A 10 35.18 -6.87 49.57
C VAL A 10 35.08 -6.00 50.81
N THR A 11 34.18 -6.37 51.71
CA THR A 11 33.92 -5.59 52.93
C THR A 11 34.06 -6.47 54.14
N ASP A 12 34.76 -5.97 55.15
CA ASP A 12 34.86 -6.58 56.48
C ASP A 12 34.62 -5.51 57.55
N ASN A 13 34.06 -5.90 58.70
CA ASN A 13 33.72 -4.97 59.77
C ASN A 13 34.90 -4.64 60.70
N ILE A 14 36.02 -5.36 60.60
CA ILE A 14 37.22 -5.20 61.45
C ILE A 14 38.46 -4.92 60.57
N GLY A 15 38.71 -5.75 59.56
CA GLY A 15 39.82 -5.61 58.63
C GLY A 15 40.01 -6.87 57.78
N LEU A 16 40.15 -6.66 56.47
CA LEU A 16 40.52 -7.70 55.53
C LEU A 16 42.03 -7.99 55.67
N ALA A 17 42.40 -9.27 55.85
CA ALA A 17 43.80 -9.68 55.87
C ALA A 17 44.33 -9.99 54.48
N LYS A 18 43.54 -10.70 53.66
CA LYS A 18 43.96 -11.15 52.33
C LYS A 18 42.77 -11.39 51.41
N LEU A 19 42.93 -11.07 50.12
CA LEU A 19 42.03 -11.48 49.05
C LEU A 19 42.81 -12.29 48.02
N GLU A 20 42.28 -13.45 47.61
CA GLU A 20 42.88 -14.32 46.60
C GLU A 20 41.91 -14.61 45.47
N ILE A 21 42.40 -14.62 44.25
CA ILE A 21 41.69 -15.10 43.05
C ILE A 21 42.53 -16.21 42.43
N ASN A 22 41.99 -17.43 42.32
CA ASN A 22 42.71 -18.63 41.87
C ASN A 22 44.06 -18.81 42.61
N ASP A 23 44.01 -18.66 43.95
CA ASP A 23 45.15 -18.76 44.88
C ASP A 23 46.26 -17.71 44.66
N LYS A 24 46.02 -16.69 43.82
CA LYS A 24 46.87 -15.50 43.67
C LYS A 24 46.33 -14.36 44.54
N GLU A 25 47.18 -13.78 45.38
CA GLU A 25 46.83 -12.61 46.20
C GLU A 25 46.64 -11.35 45.35
N ILE A 26 45.52 -10.65 45.57
CA ILE A 26 45.11 -9.46 44.82
C ILE A 26 44.99 -8.27 45.78
N LEU A 27 45.49 -7.11 45.34
CA LEU A 27 45.37 -5.87 46.09
C LEU A 27 43.95 -5.31 46.00
N VAL A 28 43.47 -4.79 47.12
CA VAL A 28 42.19 -4.09 47.23
C VAL A 28 42.48 -2.60 47.37
N ASP A 29 41.74 -1.77 46.64
CA ASP A 29 41.92 -0.32 46.67
C ASP A 29 41.27 0.33 47.90
N GLU A 30 41.49 1.65 48.05
CA GLU A 30 40.95 2.44 49.17
C GLU A 30 39.40 2.51 49.19
N SER A 31 38.75 2.11 48.09
CA SER A 31 37.29 2.02 47.95
C SER A 31 36.78 0.59 48.16
N ASN A 32 37.60 -0.29 48.75
CA ASN A 32 37.28 -1.70 48.98
C ASN A 32 36.98 -2.49 47.70
N SER A 33 37.48 -2.03 46.55
CA SER A 33 37.29 -2.66 45.24
C SER A 33 38.53 -3.40 44.79
N PHE A 34 38.35 -4.46 44.00
CA PHE A 34 39.44 -5.20 43.40
C PHE A 34 39.18 -5.43 41.91
N HIS A 35 40.27 -5.56 41.17
CA HIS A 35 40.26 -5.83 39.73
C HIS A 35 41.45 -6.70 39.36
N GLU A 36 41.17 -7.83 38.71
CA GLU A 36 42.19 -8.70 38.15
C GLU A 36 41.80 -9.13 36.73
N ARG A 37 42.78 -9.23 35.84
CA ARG A 37 42.61 -9.80 34.51
C ARG A 37 43.10 -11.24 34.52
N LEU A 38 42.23 -12.19 34.19
CA LEU A 38 42.56 -13.60 34.06
C LEU A 38 42.53 -14.00 32.58
N MET A 39 43.52 -14.79 32.16
CA MET A 39 43.45 -15.51 30.89
C MET A 39 42.63 -16.77 31.08
N LEU A 40 41.85 -17.14 30.09
CA LEU A 40 41.03 -18.34 30.11
C LEU A 40 41.48 -19.31 29.02
N ASP A 41 41.43 -20.59 29.36
CA ASP A 41 41.73 -21.71 28.47
C ASP A 41 40.44 -22.20 27.78
N GLN A 42 40.58 -22.98 26.70
CA GLN A 42 39.47 -23.70 26.09
C GLN A 42 38.74 -24.58 27.13
N GLY A 43 37.41 -24.53 27.14
CA GLY A 43 36.58 -25.32 28.04
C GLY A 43 36.31 -24.64 29.39
N GLU A 44 36.08 -25.46 30.42
CA GLU A 44 35.61 -24.99 31.72
C GLU A 44 36.73 -24.34 32.54
N ASN A 45 36.56 -23.06 32.89
CA ASN A 45 37.47 -22.30 33.74
C ASN A 45 36.78 -22.00 35.07
N THR A 46 37.32 -22.54 36.17
CA THR A 46 36.83 -22.24 37.51
C THR A 46 37.61 -21.06 38.11
N ILE A 47 36.87 -20.01 38.49
CA ILE A 47 37.38 -18.81 39.16
C ILE A 47 36.96 -18.88 40.64
N THR A 48 37.93 -19.00 41.52
CA THR A 48 37.72 -19.06 42.98
C THR A 48 38.23 -17.80 43.63
N VAL A 49 37.34 -17.06 44.29
CA VAL A 49 37.67 -15.86 45.07
C VAL A 49 37.59 -16.21 46.55
N LYS A 50 38.68 -16.00 47.30
CA LYS A 50 38.75 -16.24 48.76
C LYS A 50 39.12 -14.96 49.48
N ALA A 51 38.29 -14.53 50.42
CA ALA A 51 38.59 -13.43 51.32
C ALA A 51 38.86 -13.97 52.73
N THR A 52 39.97 -13.57 53.33
CA THR A 52 40.36 -13.95 54.70
C THR A 52 40.41 -12.70 55.58
N ASP A 53 39.71 -12.71 56.71
CA ASP A 53 39.74 -11.61 57.68
C ASP A 53 40.97 -11.66 58.61
N GLY A 54 41.17 -10.61 59.41
CA GLY A 54 42.25 -10.53 60.39
C GLY A 54 42.22 -11.59 61.51
N ALA A 55 41.08 -12.27 61.70
CA ALA A 55 40.92 -13.37 62.66
C ALA A 55 41.11 -14.76 62.03
N GLY A 56 41.29 -14.84 60.71
CA GLY A 56 41.47 -16.08 59.96
C GLY A 56 40.17 -16.71 59.43
N ASN A 57 39.03 -16.03 59.49
CA ASN A 57 37.79 -16.52 58.87
C ASN A 57 37.86 -16.36 57.35
N VAL A 58 37.44 -17.39 56.61
CA VAL A 58 37.52 -17.42 55.14
C VAL A 58 36.14 -17.50 54.51
N THR A 59 35.86 -16.59 53.57
CA THR A 59 34.69 -16.66 52.69
C THR A 59 35.14 -17.00 51.27
N THR A 60 34.51 -17.99 50.64
CA THR A 60 34.84 -18.43 49.27
C THR A 60 33.66 -18.23 48.32
N VAL A 61 33.92 -17.64 47.16
CA VAL A 61 32.97 -17.52 46.05
C VAL A 61 33.57 -18.22 44.83
N VAL A 62 32.80 -19.15 44.25
CA VAL A 62 33.21 -19.87 43.04
C VAL A 62 32.33 -19.42 41.87
N ARG A 63 32.96 -19.14 40.73
CA ARG A 63 32.31 -18.83 39.46
C ARG A 63 32.92 -19.70 38.37
N THR A 64 32.09 -20.30 37.56
CA THR A 64 32.53 -21.10 36.41
C THR A 64 32.29 -20.28 35.14
N VAL A 65 33.31 -20.22 34.28
CA VAL A 65 33.26 -19.57 32.96
C VAL A 65 33.63 -20.62 31.92
N LEU A 66 32.77 -20.84 30.93
CA LEU A 66 33.04 -21.76 29.83
C LEU A 66 33.49 -20.95 28.61
N VAL A 67 34.62 -21.33 28.03
CA VAL A 67 35.22 -20.63 26.89
C VAL A 67 35.30 -21.56 25.69
N GLU A 68 34.83 -21.08 24.54
CA GLU A 68 34.91 -21.75 23.25
C GLU A 68 35.71 -20.87 22.28
N LEU A 69 36.96 -21.26 22.02
CA LEU A 69 37.91 -20.56 21.16
C LEU A 69 37.84 -21.03 19.71
N GLU A 70 37.22 -22.17 19.44
CA GLU A 70 37.02 -22.64 18.07
C GLU A 70 35.78 -21.96 17.49
N SER A 71 35.99 -21.11 16.48
CA SER A 71 34.89 -20.58 15.70
C SER A 71 34.17 -21.73 15.02
N PRO A 72 32.84 -21.89 15.22
CA PRO A 72 32.07 -22.87 14.48
C PRO A 72 32.25 -22.66 12.97
N THR A 73 32.11 -23.74 12.21
CA THR A 73 32.16 -23.70 10.75
C THR A 73 30.82 -24.07 10.17
N ILE A 74 30.30 -23.25 9.26
CA ILE A 74 29.18 -23.60 8.40
C ILE A 74 29.73 -24.27 7.13
N THR A 75 29.12 -25.37 6.70
CA THR A 75 29.48 -26.07 5.46
C THR A 75 28.23 -26.61 4.76
N ASN A 76 28.38 -27.10 3.52
CA ASN A 76 27.30 -27.76 2.76
C ASN A 76 26.00 -26.93 2.66
N ILE A 77 26.14 -25.64 2.35
CA ILE A 77 25.00 -24.73 2.25
C ILE A 77 24.23 -25.02 0.96
N GLN A 78 22.92 -25.14 1.09
CA GLN A 78 21.97 -25.27 -0.02
C GLN A 78 21.00 -24.09 -0.01
N PRO A 79 20.63 -23.55 -1.19
CA PRO A 79 20.99 -24.05 -2.52
C PRO A 79 22.44 -23.69 -2.94
N SER A 80 23.17 -24.64 -3.52
CA SER A 80 24.53 -24.42 -4.05
C SER A 80 24.54 -23.93 -5.51
N GLU A 81 23.41 -23.99 -6.19
CA GLU A 81 23.22 -23.49 -7.56
C GLU A 81 22.01 -22.57 -7.62
N ASP A 82 21.95 -21.73 -8.66
CA ASP A 82 20.82 -20.84 -8.88
C ASP A 82 19.53 -21.65 -9.08
N ILE A 83 18.47 -21.25 -8.39
CA ILE A 83 17.15 -21.90 -8.47
C ILE A 83 16.07 -20.91 -8.87
N GLU A 84 15.15 -21.37 -9.72
CA GLU A 84 13.94 -20.64 -10.09
C GLU A 84 12.75 -21.22 -9.31
N LEU A 85 11.99 -20.36 -8.64
CA LEU A 85 10.79 -20.72 -7.87
C LEU A 85 9.60 -19.87 -8.32
N GLY A 86 8.40 -20.46 -8.33
CA GLY A 86 7.13 -19.79 -8.55
C GLY A 86 6.37 -19.49 -7.25
N ALA A 87 5.23 -18.81 -7.37
CA ALA A 87 4.32 -18.59 -6.24
C ALA A 87 3.84 -19.93 -5.65
N GLY A 88 3.86 -20.05 -4.32
CA GLY A 88 3.52 -21.28 -3.61
C GLY A 88 4.60 -22.36 -3.59
N ASP A 89 5.69 -22.21 -4.36
CA ASP A 89 6.82 -23.13 -4.27
C ASP A 89 7.54 -22.97 -2.92
N VAL A 90 8.14 -24.07 -2.47
CA VAL A 90 8.85 -24.13 -1.19
C VAL A 90 10.35 -24.07 -1.43
N LEU A 91 10.96 -22.95 -1.05
CA LEU A 91 12.40 -22.84 -0.90
C LEU A 91 12.85 -23.70 0.27
N ARG A 92 13.78 -24.63 0.02
CA ARG A 92 14.44 -25.41 1.06
C ARG A 92 15.87 -24.91 1.22
N VAL A 93 16.21 -24.52 2.43
CA VAL A 93 17.57 -24.09 2.80
C VAL A 93 18.12 -25.09 3.79
N SER A 94 19.39 -25.47 3.62
CA SER A 94 20.07 -26.31 4.59
C SER A 94 21.54 -25.98 4.70
N PHE A 95 22.14 -26.27 5.85
CA PHE A 95 23.58 -26.23 6.04
C PHE A 95 24.01 -27.17 7.19
N ASN A 96 25.29 -27.50 7.24
CA ASN A 96 25.88 -28.27 8.33
C ASN A 96 26.64 -27.34 9.29
N ALA A 97 26.43 -27.51 10.59
CA ALA A 97 27.15 -26.84 11.67
C ALA A 97 27.20 -27.74 12.93
N PRO A 98 27.95 -27.39 13.98
CA PRO A 98 27.97 -28.17 15.21
C PRO A 98 26.58 -28.36 15.82
N THR A 99 26.34 -29.52 16.43
CA THR A 99 25.06 -29.88 17.07
C THR A 99 24.75 -29.01 18.28
N GLY A 100 23.47 -28.79 18.58
CA GLY A 100 23.03 -28.09 19.79
C GLY A 100 22.96 -26.56 19.69
N GLY A 101 23.35 -25.98 18.55
CA GLY A 101 23.12 -24.56 18.25
C GLY A 101 21.75 -24.29 17.60
N GLN A 102 21.48 -23.01 17.35
CA GLN A 102 20.31 -22.51 16.64
C GLN A 102 20.70 -22.09 15.21
N GLY A 103 19.93 -22.54 14.22
CA GLY A 103 20.11 -22.15 12.82
C GLY A 103 19.01 -21.21 12.35
N TYR A 104 19.38 -20.25 11.52
CA TYR A 104 18.46 -19.35 10.83
C TYR A 104 18.90 -19.15 9.38
N PHE A 105 17.99 -18.74 8.52
CA PHE A 105 18.36 -18.20 7.21
C PHE A 105 17.58 -16.94 6.88
N ARG A 106 18.15 -16.12 6.01
CA ARG A 106 17.62 -14.84 5.54
C ARG A 106 17.59 -14.84 4.03
N ILE A 107 16.54 -14.25 3.48
CA ILE A 107 16.38 -14.01 2.05
C ILE A 107 16.57 -12.51 1.84
N MET A 108 17.63 -12.13 1.13
CA MET A 108 18.02 -10.72 0.95
C MET A 108 17.86 -10.28 -0.50
N VAL A 109 17.34 -9.07 -0.66
CA VAL A 109 17.39 -8.34 -1.93
C VAL A 109 18.74 -7.60 -2.04
N PRO A 110 19.35 -7.51 -3.23
CA PRO A 110 20.65 -6.87 -3.41
C PRO A 110 20.65 -5.34 -3.18
N PHE A 111 19.48 -4.70 -3.02
CA PHE A 111 19.37 -3.26 -2.75
C PHE A 111 18.34 -2.96 -1.63
N GLY A 112 18.83 -2.50 -0.47
CA GLY A 112 18.13 -1.43 0.27
C GLY A 112 17.37 -1.74 1.55
N LEU A 113 17.31 -2.98 2.06
CA LEU A 113 16.73 -3.24 3.39
C LEU A 113 17.57 -4.26 4.15
N GLN A 114 18.36 -3.79 5.12
CA GLN A 114 18.88 -4.64 6.19
C GLN A 114 17.75 -4.77 7.21
N SER A 115 17.09 -5.93 7.29
CA SER A 115 16.25 -6.20 8.46
C SER A 115 17.19 -6.57 9.62
N ASN A 116 16.95 -6.00 10.80
CA ASN A 116 17.63 -6.42 12.03
C ASN A 116 17.08 -7.77 12.55
N GLU A 117 16.40 -8.54 11.70
CA GLU A 117 15.79 -9.80 12.08
C GLU A 117 16.80 -10.93 12.00
N ILE A 118 16.83 -11.79 13.01
CA ILE A 118 17.76 -12.91 13.09
C ILE A 118 17.62 -13.87 11.90
N GLY A 119 16.42 -13.97 11.32
CA GLY A 119 16.08 -14.78 10.15
C GLY A 119 14.94 -15.76 10.44
N ILE A 120 14.60 -16.59 9.44
CA ILE A 120 13.63 -17.69 9.55
C ILE A 120 14.31 -18.83 10.33
N PRO A 121 13.74 -19.31 11.44
CA PRO A 121 14.34 -20.37 12.24
C PRO A 121 14.37 -21.71 11.49
N MET A 122 15.42 -22.49 11.76
CA MET A 122 15.65 -23.81 11.17
C MET A 122 15.59 -24.89 12.25
N THR A 123 15.31 -26.12 11.82
CA THR A 123 15.31 -27.31 12.67
C THR A 123 16.64 -28.05 12.51
N GLU A 124 17.28 -28.40 13.62
CA GLU A 124 18.50 -29.20 13.65
C GLU A 124 18.19 -30.68 13.85
N GLU A 125 18.88 -31.52 13.09
CA GLU A 125 18.93 -32.97 13.27
C GLU A 125 20.36 -33.46 12.98
N ASP A 126 21.10 -33.83 14.03
CA ASP A 126 22.48 -34.36 13.96
C ASP A 126 23.45 -33.44 13.17
N GLY A 127 23.41 -32.15 13.47
CA GLY A 127 24.26 -31.12 12.87
C GLY A 127 23.81 -30.64 11.49
N LEU A 128 22.74 -31.22 10.94
CA LEU A 128 22.08 -30.72 9.73
C LEU A 128 20.95 -29.77 10.12
N TYR A 129 21.09 -28.52 9.71
CA TYR A 129 20.06 -27.49 9.88
C TYR A 129 19.22 -27.42 8.63
N THR A 130 17.89 -27.54 8.75
CA THR A 130 16.95 -27.45 7.64
C THR A 130 15.85 -26.44 7.91
N GLY A 131 15.54 -25.64 6.90
CA GLY A 131 14.51 -24.62 6.96
C GLY A 131 13.74 -24.57 5.64
N THR A 132 12.47 -24.18 5.73
CA THR A 132 11.63 -24.02 4.56
C THR A 132 10.97 -22.66 4.58
N TRP A 133 10.87 -22.04 3.41
CA TRP A 133 10.09 -20.84 3.20
C TRP A 133 9.22 -21.01 1.96
N THR A 134 7.93 -20.72 2.09
CA THR A 134 7.00 -20.76 0.96
C THR A 134 6.97 -19.39 0.32
N VAL A 135 7.15 -19.34 -0.99
CA VAL A 135 7.06 -18.11 -1.79
C VAL A 135 5.63 -17.54 -1.64
N PRO A 136 5.46 -16.32 -1.09
CA PRO A 136 4.16 -15.68 -1.01
C PRO A 136 3.58 -15.45 -2.41
N GLU A 137 2.25 -15.46 -2.49
CA GLU A 137 1.52 -15.10 -3.71
C GLU A 137 1.92 -13.68 -4.19
N GLU A 138 1.88 -13.44 -5.49
CA GLU A 138 2.24 -12.15 -6.13
C GLU A 138 3.69 -11.67 -5.89
N THR A 139 4.61 -12.54 -5.48
CA THR A 139 6.03 -12.18 -5.31
C THR A 139 6.81 -12.37 -6.61
N GLY A 140 7.39 -11.29 -7.14
CA GLY A 140 8.37 -11.34 -8.23
C GLY A 140 9.69 -10.71 -7.78
N ALA A 141 10.79 -11.45 -7.87
CA ALA A 141 12.09 -10.94 -7.45
C ALA A 141 13.23 -11.70 -8.13
N GLU A 142 14.26 -10.98 -8.55
CA GLU A 142 15.45 -11.56 -9.16
C GLU A 142 16.67 -11.35 -8.27
N ASN A 143 17.64 -12.27 -8.37
CA ASN A 143 18.93 -12.20 -7.67
C ASN A 143 18.82 -12.15 -6.15
N LEU A 144 17.88 -12.90 -5.56
CA LEU A 144 17.80 -13.03 -4.10
C LEU A 144 18.99 -13.83 -3.58
N LEU A 145 19.61 -13.32 -2.52
CA LEU A 145 20.73 -13.97 -1.84
C LEU A 145 20.22 -14.66 -0.58
N ILE A 146 20.77 -15.85 -0.28
CA ILE A 146 20.48 -16.58 0.96
C ILE A 146 21.67 -16.45 1.89
N GLU A 147 21.45 -15.87 3.07
CA GLU A 147 22.41 -15.90 4.17
C GLU A 147 21.94 -16.90 5.22
N VAL A 148 22.81 -17.82 5.61
CA VAL A 148 22.58 -18.70 6.75
C VAL A 148 23.32 -18.17 7.97
N VAL A 149 22.70 -18.33 9.13
CA VAL A 149 23.20 -17.86 10.43
C VAL A 149 23.19 -19.05 11.38
N TYR A 150 24.33 -19.30 12.02
CA TYR A 150 24.45 -20.27 13.10
C TYR A 150 24.80 -19.55 14.39
N ARG A 151 24.05 -19.83 15.45
CA ARG A 151 24.29 -19.35 16.80
C ARG A 151 24.52 -20.53 17.73
N ASN A 152 25.69 -20.62 18.35
CA ASN A 152 25.92 -21.66 19.34
C ASN A 152 25.18 -21.38 20.67
N GLU A 153 25.18 -22.35 21.58
CA GLU A 153 24.56 -22.25 22.90
C GLU A 153 25.14 -21.12 23.79
N TYR A 154 26.36 -20.66 23.47
CA TYR A 154 27.04 -19.56 24.16
C TYR A 154 26.73 -18.18 23.55
N GLY A 155 25.95 -18.15 22.48
CA GLY A 155 25.51 -16.94 21.81
C GLY A 155 26.51 -16.38 20.77
N TYR A 156 27.54 -17.13 20.40
CA TYR A 156 28.44 -16.79 19.29
C TYR A 156 27.73 -17.02 17.96
N GLU A 157 27.72 -16.01 17.11
CA GLU A 157 27.04 -16.01 15.81
C GLU A 157 28.06 -15.99 14.66
N ILE A 158 27.83 -16.84 13.67
CA ILE A 158 28.53 -16.82 12.38
C ILE A 158 27.51 -16.80 11.25
N THR A 159 27.86 -16.15 10.14
CA THR A 159 27.02 -16.12 8.95
C THR A 159 27.80 -16.53 7.70
N GLN A 160 27.10 -17.09 6.72
CA GLN A 160 27.68 -17.43 5.42
C GLN A 160 26.61 -17.34 4.32
N MET A 161 27.02 -16.98 3.11
CA MET A 161 26.13 -16.92 1.95
C MET A 161 26.07 -18.27 1.25
N ALA A 162 24.87 -18.66 0.80
CA ALA A 162 24.72 -19.73 -0.17
C ALA A 162 25.32 -19.29 -1.53
N GLU A 163 25.87 -20.23 -2.28
CA GLU A 163 26.40 -19.94 -3.63
C GLU A 163 25.27 -19.71 -4.64
N GLY A 164 24.16 -20.44 -4.49
CA GLY A 164 22.99 -20.33 -5.34
C GLY A 164 22.14 -19.10 -5.03
N LYS A 165 21.72 -18.40 -6.07
CA LYS A 165 20.73 -17.32 -6.00
C LYS A 165 19.33 -17.85 -6.23
N VAL A 166 18.35 -17.20 -5.61
CA VAL A 166 16.94 -17.51 -5.85
C VAL A 166 16.35 -16.47 -6.80
N LYS A 167 15.77 -16.94 -7.89
CA LYS A 167 14.93 -16.16 -8.78
C LYS A 167 13.49 -16.58 -8.55
N ILE A 168 12.67 -15.65 -8.07
CA ILE A 168 11.24 -15.85 -7.96
C ILE A 168 10.62 -15.37 -9.26
N ILE A 169 10.25 -16.32 -10.10
CA ILE A 169 9.41 -16.05 -11.26
C ILE A 169 8.03 -15.75 -10.67
N ALA A 170 7.48 -14.58 -11.00
CA ALA A 170 6.06 -14.36 -10.84
C ALA A 170 5.36 -15.40 -11.73
N GLY A 171 5.03 -16.55 -11.14
CA GLY A 171 4.22 -17.54 -11.82
C GLY A 171 2.88 -16.90 -12.06
N GLU A 172 2.42 -16.90 -13.30
CA GLU A 172 0.99 -16.99 -13.56
C GLU A 172 0.57 -18.29 -12.87
N GLY A 173 0.12 -18.21 -11.60
CA GLY A 173 -0.39 -19.36 -10.87
C GLY A 173 -1.53 -20.01 -11.64
N PRO A 174 -2.15 -21.11 -11.13
CA PRO A 174 -3.54 -21.33 -11.49
C PRO A 174 -4.23 -19.98 -11.25
N VAL A 175 -4.88 -19.44 -12.27
CA VAL A 175 -5.68 -18.24 -12.15
C VAL A 175 -6.66 -18.56 -11.02
N ASP A 176 -6.36 -18.15 -9.79
CA ASP A 176 -7.41 -17.82 -8.83
C ASP A 176 -8.31 -16.93 -9.66
N PRO A 177 -9.54 -17.36 -10.01
CA PRO A 177 -10.37 -16.64 -10.97
C PRO A 177 -10.29 -15.19 -10.56
N GLU A 178 -9.64 -14.35 -11.39
CA GLU A 178 -9.25 -12.99 -11.00
C GLU A 178 -10.35 -12.45 -10.12
N PRO A 179 -10.08 -12.11 -8.84
CA PRO A 179 -11.11 -11.97 -7.82
C PRO A 179 -12.25 -11.25 -8.48
N ALA A 180 -13.40 -11.94 -8.60
CA ALA A 180 -14.45 -11.60 -9.56
C ALA A 180 -14.48 -10.10 -9.75
N ARG A 181 -14.11 -9.60 -10.93
CA ARG A 181 -13.92 -8.16 -11.13
C ARG A 181 -14.69 -7.68 -12.33
N ILE A 182 -15.14 -6.43 -12.23
CA ILE A 182 -15.72 -5.71 -13.34
C ILE A 182 -14.60 -5.27 -14.26
N THR A 183 -14.65 -5.66 -15.53
CA THR A 183 -13.67 -5.29 -16.55
C THR A 183 -14.38 -4.71 -17.77
N ASN A 184 -13.62 -4.05 -18.66
CA ASN A 184 -14.13 -3.46 -19.90
C ASN A 184 -15.37 -2.56 -19.72
N LEU A 185 -15.44 -1.83 -18.60
CA LEU A 185 -16.55 -0.93 -18.31
C LEU A 185 -16.57 0.24 -19.30
N GLN A 186 -17.66 0.31 -20.07
CA GLN A 186 -17.97 1.36 -21.03
C GLN A 186 -19.11 2.26 -20.52
N PRO A 187 -19.09 3.55 -20.86
CA PRO A 187 -18.10 4.24 -21.69
C PRO A 187 -16.80 4.58 -20.94
N THR A 188 -15.67 4.56 -21.65
CA THR A 188 -14.39 5.03 -21.11
C THR A 188 -14.13 6.52 -21.30
N GLU A 189 -14.87 7.17 -22.21
CA GLU A 189 -14.74 8.59 -22.54
C GLU A 189 -16.02 9.35 -22.19
N ASN A 190 -15.89 10.66 -22.00
CA ASN A 190 -17.05 11.50 -21.71
C ASN A 190 -18.00 11.51 -22.90
N THR A 191 -19.31 11.43 -22.63
CA THR A 191 -20.34 11.42 -23.65
C THR A 191 -21.33 12.55 -23.39
N GLU A 192 -21.64 13.29 -24.44
CA GLU A 192 -22.72 14.28 -24.47
C GLU A 192 -23.97 13.62 -25.06
N LEU A 193 -25.12 13.79 -24.41
CA LEU A 193 -26.39 13.25 -24.86
C LEU A 193 -27.45 14.36 -24.88
N ARG A 194 -28.17 14.46 -26.00
CA ARG A 194 -29.40 15.25 -26.12
C ARG A 194 -30.62 14.45 -25.68
N SER A 195 -31.76 15.12 -25.57
CA SER A 195 -33.06 14.49 -25.34
C SER A 195 -33.28 13.30 -26.28
N ASP A 196 -33.76 12.18 -25.72
CA ASP A 196 -33.99 10.90 -26.40
C ASP A 196 -32.78 10.17 -26.98
N GLU A 197 -31.59 10.74 -26.94
CA GLU A 197 -30.36 10.02 -27.26
C GLU A 197 -30.08 8.94 -26.23
N THR A 198 -29.42 7.89 -26.69
CA THR A 198 -29.17 6.70 -25.91
C THR A 198 -27.68 6.40 -25.80
N LEU A 199 -27.25 5.98 -24.62
CA LEU A 199 -25.91 5.51 -24.35
C LEU A 199 -25.96 4.04 -23.94
N GLU A 200 -25.16 3.21 -24.61
CA GLU A 200 -24.91 1.85 -24.15
C GLU A 200 -23.91 1.86 -22.99
N ILE A 201 -24.30 1.22 -21.89
CA ILE A 201 -23.43 0.95 -20.74
C ILE A 201 -23.17 -0.55 -20.75
N SER A 202 -21.91 -0.94 -20.70
CA SER A 202 -21.55 -2.36 -20.72
C SER A 202 -20.32 -2.65 -19.89
N PHE A 203 -20.22 -3.87 -19.37
CA PHE A 203 -19.03 -4.37 -18.69
C PHE A 203 -18.98 -5.90 -18.71
N ASN A 204 -17.81 -6.45 -18.41
CA ASN A 204 -17.60 -7.87 -18.21
C ASN A 204 -17.49 -8.22 -16.73
N ALA A 205 -18.14 -9.31 -16.32
CA ALA A 205 -18.11 -9.89 -14.97
C ALA A 205 -18.41 -11.40 -15.06
N PRO A 206 -18.31 -12.18 -13.97
CA PRO A 206 -18.69 -13.60 -14.02
C PRO A 206 -20.11 -13.83 -14.54
N SER A 207 -20.31 -14.89 -15.31
CA SER A 207 -21.62 -15.24 -15.88
C SER A 207 -22.63 -15.70 -14.83
N GLY A 208 -23.92 -15.46 -15.06
CA GLY A 208 -25.01 -15.95 -14.21
C GLY A 208 -25.38 -15.06 -13.02
N GLY A 209 -24.69 -13.93 -12.83
CA GLY A 209 -25.05 -12.94 -11.80
C GLY A 209 -26.11 -11.93 -12.23
N LYS A 210 -26.43 -11.00 -11.33
CA LYS A 210 -27.30 -9.84 -11.61
C LYS A 210 -26.49 -8.57 -11.68
N ALA A 211 -26.73 -7.76 -12.69
CA ALA A 211 -26.05 -6.48 -12.87
C ALA A 211 -27.04 -5.31 -12.84
N TYR A 212 -26.58 -4.19 -12.31
CA TYR A 212 -27.32 -2.94 -12.25
C TYR A 212 -26.39 -1.78 -12.60
N TYR A 213 -26.97 -0.68 -13.10
CA TYR A 213 -26.27 0.58 -13.24
C TYR A 213 -27.07 1.73 -12.63
N ARG A 214 -26.39 2.79 -12.23
CA ARG A 214 -27.03 4.03 -11.82
C ARG A 214 -26.23 5.25 -12.26
N ILE A 215 -26.97 6.31 -12.58
CA ILE A 215 -26.41 7.61 -12.91
C ILE A 215 -26.44 8.47 -11.65
N MET A 216 -25.28 8.93 -11.20
CA MET A 216 -25.12 9.68 -9.97
C MET A 216 -24.66 11.11 -10.24
N LEU A 217 -25.16 12.02 -9.41
CA LEU A 217 -24.58 13.35 -9.30
C LEU A 217 -23.22 13.24 -8.62
N PRO A 218 -22.22 14.05 -9.01
CA PRO A 218 -20.86 13.98 -8.47
C PRO A 218 -20.76 14.30 -6.96
N PHE A 219 -21.84 14.79 -6.34
CA PHE A 219 -21.88 15.22 -4.93
C PHE A 219 -23.09 14.67 -4.14
N GLY A 220 -23.85 13.72 -4.69
CA GLY A 220 -25.06 13.19 -4.05
C GLY A 220 -24.75 12.09 -3.02
N PRO A 221 -25.52 11.95 -1.92
CA PRO A 221 -25.42 10.79 -1.05
C PRO A 221 -25.73 9.53 -1.87
N SER A 222 -24.91 8.49 -1.72
CA SER A 222 -25.13 7.18 -2.33
C SER A 222 -26.46 6.63 -1.82
N ALA A 223 -27.53 6.77 -2.60
CA ALA A 223 -28.81 6.17 -2.26
C ALA A 223 -28.61 4.64 -2.23
N ASN A 224 -29.14 3.96 -1.21
CA ASN A 224 -29.04 2.49 -1.05
C ASN A 224 -29.89 1.70 -2.09
N ARG A 225 -30.09 2.26 -3.28
CA ARG A 225 -30.87 1.68 -4.39
C ARG A 225 -29.90 1.02 -5.36
N LEU A 226 -30.19 -0.23 -5.73
CA LEU A 226 -29.40 -1.04 -6.66
C LEU A 226 -29.27 -0.41 -8.05
N GLY A 227 -30.21 0.45 -8.45
CA GLY A 227 -30.19 1.12 -9.76
C GLY A 227 -31.15 0.47 -10.76
N ASN A 228 -30.86 0.65 -12.05
CA ASN A 228 -31.58 0.04 -13.17
C ASN A 228 -30.91 -1.28 -13.54
N GLU A 229 -31.70 -2.32 -13.78
CA GLU A 229 -31.20 -3.66 -14.11
C GLU A 229 -30.57 -3.70 -15.52
N MET A 230 -29.50 -4.48 -15.65
CA MET A 230 -28.79 -4.74 -16.90
C MET A 230 -29.03 -6.19 -17.34
N THR A 231 -28.87 -6.44 -18.64
CA THR A 231 -29.09 -7.75 -19.24
C THR A 231 -27.75 -8.42 -19.56
N GLU A 232 -27.58 -9.68 -19.15
CA GLU A 232 -26.50 -10.53 -19.65
C GLU A 232 -26.83 -10.95 -21.09
N VAL A 233 -26.10 -10.40 -22.06
CA VAL A 233 -26.36 -10.66 -23.50
C VAL A 233 -25.54 -11.83 -24.04
N GLU A 234 -24.37 -12.05 -23.45
CA GLU A 234 -23.48 -13.20 -23.67
C GLU A 234 -22.92 -13.59 -22.30
N PRO A 235 -22.47 -14.85 -22.10
CA PRO A 235 -21.90 -15.28 -20.83
C PRO A 235 -20.82 -14.30 -20.34
N GLY A 236 -21.11 -13.63 -19.22
CA GLY A 236 -20.23 -12.65 -18.59
C GLY A 236 -20.15 -11.27 -19.26
N LEU A 237 -21.05 -10.93 -20.18
CA LEU A 237 -21.18 -9.60 -20.78
C LEU A 237 -22.54 -8.99 -20.45
N TYR A 238 -22.53 -7.92 -19.66
CA TYR A 238 -23.73 -7.21 -19.23
C TYR A 238 -23.88 -5.91 -20.00
N LYS A 239 -25.09 -5.65 -20.49
CA LYS A 239 -25.44 -4.43 -21.25
C LYS A 239 -26.74 -3.80 -20.76
N ALA A 240 -26.78 -2.47 -20.80
CA ALA A 240 -28.00 -1.70 -20.69
C ALA A 240 -27.95 -0.46 -21.58
N THR A 241 -29.13 0.06 -21.91
CA THR A 241 -29.27 1.30 -22.67
C THR A 241 -29.85 2.37 -21.76
N TYR A 242 -29.03 3.37 -21.43
CA TYR A 242 -29.51 4.58 -20.79
C TYR A 242 -30.13 5.51 -21.86
N ARG A 243 -31.30 6.06 -21.57
CA ARG A 243 -31.98 7.08 -22.40
C ARG A 243 -31.97 8.40 -21.66
N ALA A 244 -31.44 9.44 -22.30
CA ALA A 244 -31.52 10.79 -21.78
C ALA A 244 -32.99 11.24 -21.74
N HIS A 245 -33.43 11.72 -20.57
CA HIS A 245 -34.81 12.15 -20.38
C HIS A 245 -34.96 13.61 -20.78
N GLU A 246 -36.07 13.93 -21.45
CA GLU A 246 -36.43 15.30 -21.83
C GLU A 246 -36.46 16.23 -20.61
N GLY A 247 -35.93 17.45 -20.77
CA GLY A 247 -35.93 18.50 -19.74
C GLY A 247 -34.90 18.32 -18.61
N VAL A 248 -34.03 17.31 -18.67
CA VAL A 248 -32.95 17.11 -17.69
C VAL A 248 -31.63 17.61 -18.24
N VAL A 249 -31.12 18.71 -17.67
CA VAL A 249 -29.81 19.27 -18.03
C VAL A 249 -28.85 19.14 -16.85
N ALA A 250 -27.77 18.38 -17.05
CA ALA A 250 -26.78 18.13 -16.01
C ALA A 250 -25.44 17.72 -16.62
N SER A 251 -24.35 18.16 -16.01
CA SER A 251 -22.99 17.84 -16.44
C SER A 251 -22.29 16.96 -15.42
N ASN A 252 -21.26 16.24 -15.87
CA ASN A 252 -20.33 15.51 -15.00
C ASN A 252 -21.03 14.39 -14.19
N LEU A 253 -22.07 13.77 -14.76
CA LEU A 253 -22.77 12.64 -14.17
C LEU A 253 -21.89 11.39 -14.21
N GLN A 254 -21.82 10.67 -13.10
CA GLN A 254 -21.04 9.43 -12.99
C GLN A 254 -21.93 8.22 -13.26
N ILE A 255 -21.35 7.22 -13.92
CA ILE A 255 -21.99 5.91 -14.14
C ILE A 255 -21.35 4.93 -13.17
N GLU A 256 -22.12 4.40 -12.24
CA GLU A 256 -21.67 3.31 -11.38
C GLU A 256 -22.42 2.04 -11.76
N VAL A 257 -21.68 0.94 -11.86
CA VAL A 257 -22.20 -0.40 -12.10
C VAL A 257 -22.01 -1.26 -10.87
N ILE A 258 -22.99 -2.11 -10.62
CA ILE A 258 -23.04 -3.02 -9.48
C ILE A 258 -23.33 -4.40 -10.02
N PHE A 259 -22.48 -5.37 -9.71
CA PHE A 259 -22.69 -6.78 -10.04
C PHE A 259 -22.88 -7.59 -8.77
N THR A 260 -23.78 -8.56 -8.78
CA THR A 260 -24.00 -9.53 -7.70
C THR A 260 -23.89 -10.94 -8.28
N GLY A 261 -22.87 -11.69 -7.86
CA GLY A 261 -22.65 -13.07 -8.27
C GLY A 261 -23.67 -14.05 -7.67
N GLU A 262 -23.70 -15.28 -8.17
CA GLU A 262 -24.58 -16.34 -7.65
C GLU A 262 -24.26 -16.73 -6.20
N ASP A 263 -23.02 -16.54 -5.78
CA ASP A 263 -22.52 -16.70 -4.42
C ASP A 263 -22.94 -15.54 -3.48
N GLY A 264 -23.58 -14.51 -4.01
CA GLY A 264 -23.99 -13.31 -3.29
C GLY A 264 -22.88 -12.26 -3.14
N ALA A 265 -21.69 -12.47 -3.72
CA ALA A 265 -20.62 -11.48 -3.71
C ALA A 265 -21.00 -10.27 -4.58
N THR A 266 -20.78 -9.06 -4.07
CA THR A 266 -21.10 -7.82 -4.78
C THR A 266 -19.84 -7.08 -5.22
N LEU A 267 -19.81 -6.68 -6.48
CA LEU A 267 -18.76 -5.86 -7.08
C LEU A 267 -19.34 -4.51 -7.47
N THR A 268 -18.54 -3.46 -7.40
CA THR A 268 -18.94 -2.11 -7.77
C THR A 268 -17.80 -1.41 -8.45
N GLU A 269 -18.09 -0.72 -9.56
CA GLU A 269 -17.09 0.02 -10.31
C GLU A 269 -17.71 1.28 -10.94
N VAL A 270 -16.90 2.31 -11.14
CA VAL A 270 -17.34 3.58 -11.74
C VAL A 270 -16.70 3.74 -13.12
N ALA A 271 -17.53 4.04 -14.13
CA ALA A 271 -17.04 4.24 -15.48
C ALA A 271 -16.14 5.48 -15.53
N LYS A 272 -15.07 5.40 -16.33
CA LYS A 272 -14.16 6.53 -16.55
C LYS A 272 -14.86 7.67 -17.28
N GLY A 273 -15.71 7.31 -18.25
CA GLY A 273 -16.53 8.25 -18.99
C GLY A 273 -17.65 8.81 -18.14
N LYS A 274 -17.87 10.12 -18.26
CA LYS A 274 -18.99 10.84 -17.61
C LYS A 274 -20.04 11.24 -18.63
N ILE A 275 -21.28 11.40 -18.17
CA ILE A 275 -22.38 11.87 -19.02
C ILE A 275 -22.60 13.37 -18.79
N THR A 276 -22.75 14.09 -19.90
CA THR A 276 -23.29 15.44 -19.94
C THR A 276 -24.60 15.42 -20.71
N LEU A 277 -25.70 15.77 -20.05
CA LEU A 277 -27.00 15.93 -20.67
C LEU A 277 -27.12 17.37 -21.16
N VAL A 278 -27.18 17.52 -22.48
CA VAL A 278 -27.23 18.81 -23.18
C VAL A 278 -28.69 19.20 -23.36
N GLY A 279 -29.07 20.38 -22.86
CA GLY A 279 -30.42 20.91 -23.02
C GLY A 279 -30.60 21.63 -24.36
N ASP A 280 -31.84 21.88 -24.74
CA ASP A 280 -32.14 22.74 -25.88
C ASP A 280 -32.02 24.21 -25.45
N ILE A 281 -31.50 25.11 -26.30
CA ILE A 281 -31.33 26.53 -25.95
C ILE A 281 -32.66 27.20 -25.53
N GLU A 282 -33.79 26.69 -26.01
CA GLU A 282 -35.14 27.05 -25.60
C GLU A 282 -35.38 26.82 -24.10
N ASP A 283 -34.77 25.79 -23.52
CA ASP A 283 -34.85 25.39 -22.11
C ASP A 283 -33.89 26.18 -21.20
N LEU A 284 -33.13 27.13 -21.75
CA LEU A 284 -32.34 28.04 -20.92
C LEU A 284 -33.21 28.74 -19.88
N PRO A 285 -32.74 28.86 -18.62
CA PRO A 285 -33.47 29.57 -17.58
C PRO A 285 -33.85 30.99 -18.00
N VAL A 286 -35.08 31.39 -17.70
CA VAL A 286 -35.52 32.78 -17.88
C VAL A 286 -34.59 33.71 -17.10
N SER A 287 -34.28 34.87 -17.67
CA SER A 287 -33.28 35.85 -17.21
C SER A 287 -31.81 35.46 -17.42
N ALA A 288 -31.51 34.34 -18.11
CA ALA A 288 -30.14 34.05 -18.51
C ALA A 288 -29.57 35.18 -19.40
N VAL A 289 -28.38 35.67 -19.06
CA VAL A 289 -27.64 36.68 -19.82
C VAL A 289 -26.62 35.98 -20.70
N ILE A 290 -26.65 36.21 -22.00
CA ILE A 290 -25.86 35.50 -23.01
C ILE A 290 -24.88 36.48 -23.66
N ILE A 291 -23.59 36.14 -23.61
CA ILE A 291 -22.50 36.86 -24.25
C ILE A 291 -21.58 35.88 -24.99
N GLY A 292 -21.47 36.05 -26.30
CA GLY A 292 -20.72 35.10 -27.14
C GLY A 292 -21.29 33.68 -27.02
N ASP A 293 -20.44 32.72 -26.69
CA ASP A 293 -20.71 31.29 -26.48
C ASP A 293 -21.05 30.92 -25.02
N GLU A 294 -21.27 31.91 -24.16
CA GLU A 294 -21.56 31.70 -22.75
C GLU A 294 -22.87 32.35 -22.33
N ALA A 295 -23.57 31.70 -21.41
CA ALA A 295 -24.78 32.17 -20.77
C ALA A 295 -24.61 32.14 -19.26
N PHE A 296 -25.24 33.07 -18.54
CA PHE A 296 -25.05 33.22 -17.10
C PHE A 296 -26.39 33.34 -16.39
N ASP A 297 -26.52 32.62 -15.28
CA ASP A 297 -27.50 32.93 -14.27
C ASP A 297 -27.27 34.36 -13.73
N THR A 298 -28.35 35.10 -13.48
CA THR A 298 -28.25 36.50 -13.04
C THR A 298 -27.59 36.60 -11.67
N ASP A 299 -27.89 35.70 -10.74
CA ASP A 299 -27.27 35.73 -9.41
C ASP A 299 -25.80 35.32 -9.48
N TYR A 300 -25.46 34.30 -10.28
CA TYR A 300 -24.07 33.93 -10.53
C TYR A 300 -23.28 35.09 -11.13
N LEU A 301 -23.81 35.74 -12.17
CA LEU A 301 -23.19 36.89 -12.83
C LEU A 301 -23.00 38.05 -11.84
N ASN A 302 -23.98 38.36 -11.00
CA ASN A 302 -23.91 39.46 -10.04
C ASN A 302 -22.91 39.21 -8.89
N ASN A 303 -22.59 37.96 -8.59
CA ASN A 303 -21.72 37.60 -7.48
C ASN A 303 -20.34 37.07 -7.91
N ASN A 304 -20.07 36.92 -9.21
CA ASN A 304 -18.80 36.44 -9.73
C ASN A 304 -17.98 37.56 -10.42
N PRO A 305 -16.89 38.06 -9.81
CA PRO A 305 -16.10 39.15 -10.37
C PRO A 305 -15.52 38.87 -11.76
N ARG A 306 -15.23 37.60 -12.09
CA ARG A 306 -14.72 37.22 -13.41
C ARG A 306 -15.82 37.30 -14.47
N ALA A 307 -17.02 36.82 -14.15
CA ALA A 307 -18.18 36.92 -15.04
C ALA A 307 -18.54 38.39 -15.30
N GLN A 308 -18.51 39.24 -14.26
CA GLN A 308 -18.73 40.68 -14.39
C GLN A 308 -17.69 41.37 -15.27
N ALA A 309 -16.41 41.08 -15.05
CA ALA A 309 -15.33 41.63 -15.87
C ALA A 309 -15.51 41.24 -17.35
N LYS A 310 -15.83 39.97 -17.62
CA LYS A 310 -16.08 39.47 -18.97
C LYS A 310 -17.26 40.18 -19.64
N LEU A 311 -18.37 40.37 -18.92
CA LEU A 311 -19.52 41.12 -19.45
C LEU A 311 -19.16 42.57 -19.79
N VAL A 312 -18.40 43.25 -18.93
CA VAL A 312 -17.94 44.63 -19.17
C VAL A 312 -17.02 44.70 -20.39
N GLU A 313 -16.06 43.79 -20.52
CA GLU A 313 -15.17 43.72 -21.69
C GLU A 313 -15.93 43.43 -22.99
N TRP A 314 -16.90 42.52 -22.94
CA TRP A 314 -17.77 42.19 -24.07
C TRP A 314 -18.60 43.40 -24.52
N TYR A 315 -19.23 44.09 -23.56
CA TYR A 315 -20.02 45.29 -23.82
C TYR A 315 -19.17 46.43 -24.38
N ASN A 316 -17.97 46.65 -23.84
CA ASN A 316 -17.03 47.66 -24.34
C ASN A 316 -16.50 47.36 -25.75
N SER A 317 -16.60 46.10 -26.19
CA SER A 317 -16.27 45.68 -27.55
C SER A 317 -17.42 45.90 -28.54
N ASN A 318 -18.53 46.50 -28.08
CA ASN A 318 -19.72 46.82 -28.87
C ASN A 318 -20.39 45.57 -29.48
N ASN A 319 -20.22 44.42 -28.81
CA ASN A 319 -20.85 43.16 -29.16
C ASN A 319 -22.25 43.08 -28.52
N PRO A 320 -23.22 42.42 -29.18
CA PRO A 320 -24.57 42.31 -28.66
C PRO A 320 -24.63 41.46 -27.39
N VAL A 321 -25.55 41.79 -26.50
CA VAL A 321 -25.88 41.01 -25.31
C VAL A 321 -27.31 40.52 -25.44
N TYR A 322 -27.52 39.21 -25.28
CA TYR A 322 -28.86 38.64 -25.36
C TYR A 322 -29.37 38.24 -23.98
N ILE A 323 -30.65 38.43 -23.73
CA ILE A 323 -31.30 38.06 -22.46
C ILE A 323 -32.50 37.17 -22.76
N LYS A 324 -32.58 36.03 -22.07
CA LYS A 324 -33.73 35.12 -22.15
C LYS A 324 -34.93 35.73 -21.42
N LEU A 325 -36.04 35.97 -22.11
CA LEU A 325 -37.24 36.57 -21.49
C LEU A 325 -38.27 35.54 -20.99
N ASN A 326 -38.23 34.26 -21.39
CA ASN A 326 -39.20 33.72 -22.34
C ASN A 326 -38.85 32.34 -22.93
N ASN A 327 -39.63 31.25 -22.76
CA ASN A 327 -39.36 29.93 -23.38
C ASN A 327 -38.98 30.01 -24.87
N ASN A 328 -39.56 30.95 -25.63
CA ASN A 328 -39.21 31.16 -27.04
C ASN A 328 -38.81 32.61 -27.38
N THR A 329 -38.52 33.45 -26.39
CA THR A 329 -38.19 34.87 -26.64
C THR A 329 -36.84 35.23 -26.03
N PHE A 330 -35.93 35.68 -26.88
CA PHE A 330 -34.70 36.37 -26.50
C PHE A 330 -34.84 37.84 -26.86
N ILE A 331 -34.17 38.70 -26.10
CA ILE A 331 -34.12 40.14 -26.38
C ILE A 331 -32.67 40.63 -26.39
N THR A 332 -32.38 41.69 -27.13
CA THR A 332 -31.13 42.45 -27.01
C THR A 332 -31.16 43.33 -25.75
N GLU A 333 -30.02 43.96 -25.44
CA GLU A 333 -29.89 44.97 -24.37
C GLU A 333 -30.86 46.16 -24.53
N ASP A 334 -31.25 46.48 -25.78
CA ASP A 334 -32.21 47.54 -26.11
C ASP A 334 -33.68 47.08 -26.06
N GLY A 335 -33.91 45.80 -25.77
CA GLY A 335 -35.25 45.19 -25.68
C GLY A 335 -35.84 44.72 -27.01
N GLU A 336 -35.05 44.67 -28.08
CA GLU A 336 -35.50 44.15 -29.37
C GLU A 336 -35.57 42.62 -29.33
N LYS A 337 -36.69 42.04 -29.77
CA LYS A 337 -36.86 40.58 -29.79
C LYS A 337 -36.02 39.95 -30.89
N VAL A 338 -35.30 38.88 -30.55
CA VAL A 338 -34.52 38.08 -31.48
C VAL A 338 -34.92 36.60 -31.42
N SER A 339 -34.77 35.92 -32.55
CA SER A 339 -34.95 34.46 -32.66
C SER A 339 -33.74 33.73 -32.06
N VAL A 340 -33.92 32.46 -31.68
CA VAL A 340 -32.82 31.56 -31.27
C VAL A 340 -31.74 31.43 -32.34
N ASP A 341 -32.08 31.63 -33.62
CA ASP A 341 -31.17 31.49 -34.76
C ASP A 341 -29.95 32.40 -34.71
N VAL A 342 -30.04 33.54 -34.00
CA VAL A 342 -28.91 34.49 -33.86
C VAL A 342 -27.90 34.04 -32.81
N LEU A 343 -28.24 33.05 -31.99
CA LEU A 343 -27.38 32.52 -30.95
C LEU A 343 -26.43 31.45 -31.52
N PRO A 344 -25.29 31.20 -30.87
CA PRO A 344 -24.37 30.12 -31.23
C PRO A 344 -25.03 28.74 -31.18
N GLU A 345 -24.40 27.76 -31.85
CA GLU A 345 -24.84 26.36 -31.84
C GLU A 345 -24.76 25.71 -30.46
N LEU A 346 -23.83 26.15 -29.61
CA LEU A 346 -23.60 25.63 -28.26
C LEU A 346 -23.34 26.79 -27.30
N LEU A 347 -23.98 26.75 -26.14
CA LEU A 347 -23.83 27.68 -25.04
C LEU A 347 -23.39 26.95 -23.77
N GLN A 348 -22.37 27.49 -23.10
CA GLN A 348 -22.00 27.11 -21.74
C GLN A 348 -22.76 28.01 -20.75
N TYR A 349 -23.72 27.43 -20.04
CA TYR A 349 -24.50 28.12 -19.01
C TYR A 349 -23.86 27.96 -17.64
N PHE A 350 -23.52 29.08 -16.99
CA PHE A 350 -22.89 29.12 -15.68
C PHE A 350 -23.91 29.51 -14.60
N ASP A 351 -24.06 28.65 -13.59
CA ASP A 351 -24.85 28.93 -12.40
C ASP A 351 -24.11 28.52 -11.11
N THR A 352 -24.78 28.64 -9.96
CA THR A 352 -24.21 28.26 -8.65
C THR A 352 -23.98 26.76 -8.46
N THR A 353 -24.57 25.92 -9.33
CA THR A 353 -24.44 24.45 -9.32
C THR A 353 -23.36 23.94 -10.25
N GLY A 354 -22.91 24.76 -11.21
CA GLY A 354 -21.81 24.44 -12.12
C GLY A 354 -22.07 24.92 -13.54
N ILE A 355 -21.39 24.26 -14.49
CA ILE A 355 -21.50 24.54 -15.93
C ILE A 355 -22.47 23.52 -16.55
N LYS A 356 -23.46 24.02 -17.29
CA LYS A 356 -24.43 23.24 -18.08
C LYS A 356 -24.27 23.56 -19.56
N LEU A 357 -24.58 22.60 -20.43
CA LEU A 357 -24.49 22.79 -21.88
C LEU A 357 -25.89 22.89 -22.47
N TYR A 358 -26.07 23.85 -23.38
CA TYR A 358 -27.30 24.05 -24.14
C TYR A 358 -26.99 24.19 -25.62
N ALA A 359 -27.69 23.49 -26.50
CA ALA A 359 -27.43 23.51 -27.93
C ALA A 359 -28.70 23.75 -28.76
N LYS A 360 -28.55 24.28 -29.97
CA LYS A 360 -29.66 24.47 -30.93
C LYS A 360 -30.11 23.17 -31.57
#